data_AF-A0A2E5W2S2-F1
#
_entry.id   AF-A0A2E5W2S2-F1
#
_cell.length_a   1.000
_cell.length_b   1.000
_cell.length_c   1.000
_cell.angle_alpha   90.00
_cell.angle_beta   90.00
_cell.angle_gamma   90.00
#
_symmetry.space_group_name_H-M   'P 1'
#
loop_
_entity.id
_entity.type
_entity.pdbx_description
1 polymer ?
#
loop_
_entity_poly.entity_id
_entity_poly.type
_entity_poly.pdbx_seq_one_letter_code
_entity_poly.pdbx_strand_id
1 'polypeptide(L)'
;MNRLNKFQPQIFLLISCLISRLCTSIYYIEDIDSLRFALGVQDYSIINLQPHFPGYPIFLFFSKIAFFFTNSLGITFSIMGGISMFIIIHFICKLAKFELYSPAGLFCSATIFFNPLLWIMSNRYMPDIFGAAIMVAAFYFLILHNDSKYKLIIGSFLTGILAGTRLSYLPMIIVPLALAIYKSDIRKYLFYSFALGIIVWLLPLIWITGWDDLILAASKQTIGHFTDFGGTSITNNNWSLRLKFFSSSIWSDGFGGYFIGRHWVTIILSILLSLLILLSRNNFINNFKTNDVAKLLFYSFLVYSIWILLFQNVVHKSRHVIPLIIILLYFLSVGLGDAFWKKRVSYIFSSMYMITLIFISIVLVIQHKSPSAISKLKDDLMNIDTKETIVSIPLIKYYLETHGINANYINVNSLDKNNIPETINDAILIGDYTELFNDSYKVILDSIYFHNPYVNRMWPEIHTFRLSKYFER
;
A
#
# COMPACT_ATOMS: atom_id res chain seq x y z
N MET A 1 31.64 -18.80 -20.90
CA MET A 1 30.39 -18.22 -21.45
C MET A 1 29.13 -18.34 -20.55
N ASN A 2 29.13 -19.04 -19.40
CA ASN A 2 27.88 -19.30 -18.64
C ASN A 2 27.42 -18.27 -17.59
N ARG A 3 28.23 -17.29 -17.17
CA ARG A 3 27.81 -16.26 -16.19
C ARG A 3 27.06 -15.08 -16.82
N LEU A 4 27.40 -14.70 -18.06
CA LEU A 4 26.79 -13.57 -18.76
C LEU A 4 25.30 -13.82 -19.09
N ASN A 5 24.91 -15.06 -19.42
CA ASN A 5 23.52 -15.42 -19.75
C ASN A 5 22.52 -15.32 -18.56
N LYS A 6 22.99 -15.42 -17.30
CA LYS A 6 22.10 -15.31 -16.13
C LYS A 6 21.89 -13.87 -15.64
N PHE A 7 22.79 -12.95 -15.99
CA PHE A 7 22.70 -11.54 -15.62
C PHE A 7 21.76 -10.74 -16.53
N GLN A 8 21.73 -11.06 -17.82
CA GLN A 8 20.90 -10.33 -18.80
C GLN A 8 19.40 -10.28 -18.44
N PRO A 9 18.74 -11.39 -18.03
CA PRO A 9 17.32 -11.34 -17.67
C PRO A 9 17.04 -10.48 -16.43
N GLN A 10 17.97 -10.44 -15.47
CA GLN A 10 17.83 -9.63 -14.25
C GLN A 10 17.93 -8.14 -14.57
N ILE A 11 18.90 -7.76 -15.42
CA ILE A 11 19.06 -6.37 -15.87
C ILE A 11 17.83 -5.93 -16.67
N PHE A 12 17.36 -6.78 -17.59
CA PHE A 12 16.16 -6.49 -18.36
C PHE A 12 14.92 -6.30 -17.46
N LEU A 13 14.75 -7.15 -16.45
CA LEU A 13 13.67 -7.03 -15.49
C LEU A 13 13.76 -5.72 -14.69
N LEU A 14 14.96 -5.36 -14.20
CA LEU A 14 15.18 -4.11 -13.46
C LEU A 14 14.85 -2.89 -14.33
N ILE A 15 15.38 -2.85 -15.56
CA ILE A 15 15.11 -1.76 -16.51
C ILE A 15 13.62 -1.68 -16.82
N SER A 16 12.95 -2.82 -17.04
CA SER A 16 11.51 -2.87 -17.29
C SER A 16 10.69 -2.35 -16.10
N CYS A 17 11.08 -2.70 -14.87
CA CYS A 17 10.43 -2.18 -13.66
C CYS A 17 10.61 -0.67 -13.56
N LEU A 18 11.83 -0.16 -13.75
CA LEU A 18 12.12 1.28 -13.71
C LEU A 18 11.37 2.06 -14.79
N ILE A 19 11.54 1.68 -16.06
CA ILE A 19 10.92 2.39 -17.19
C ILE A 19 9.40 2.37 -17.07
N SER A 20 8.80 1.21 -16.78
CA SER A 20 7.34 1.13 -16.69
C SER A 20 6.76 2.01 -15.58
N ARG A 21 7.40 2.08 -14.40
CA ARG A 21 6.97 2.94 -13.30
C ARG A 21 7.20 4.41 -13.59
N LEU A 22 8.32 4.77 -14.23
CA LEU A 22 8.60 6.14 -14.69
C LEU A 22 7.59 6.64 -15.74
N CYS A 23 7.24 5.82 -16.74
CA CYS A 23 6.23 6.18 -17.75
C CYS A 23 4.82 6.39 -17.15
N THR A 24 4.59 5.82 -15.97
CA THR A 24 3.30 5.82 -15.29
C THR A 24 3.30 6.62 -13.99
N SER A 25 4.33 7.45 -13.76
CA SER A 25 4.41 8.36 -12.62
C SER A 25 3.18 9.26 -12.52
N ILE A 26 2.76 9.51 -11.29
CA ILE A 26 1.74 10.48 -10.95
C ILE A 26 2.42 11.78 -10.51
N TYR A 27 1.80 12.92 -10.81
CA TYR A 27 2.33 14.25 -10.47
C TYR A 27 1.33 15.09 -9.65
N TYR A 28 0.47 14.40 -8.90
CA TYR A 28 -0.48 15.00 -7.98
C TYR A 28 -0.42 14.28 -6.63
N ILE A 29 -0.89 14.93 -5.57
CA ILE A 29 -0.97 14.31 -4.25
C ILE A 29 -2.29 13.56 -4.14
N GLU A 30 -2.23 12.23 -4.16
CA GLU A 30 -3.44 11.44 -4.31
C GLU A 30 -4.37 11.45 -3.10
N ASP A 31 -3.82 11.45 -1.89
CA ASP A 31 -4.56 11.46 -0.64
C ASP A 31 -3.76 12.05 0.53
N ILE A 32 -4.38 12.08 1.71
CA ILE A 32 -3.78 12.61 2.93
C ILE A 32 -2.50 11.89 3.35
N ASP A 33 -2.41 10.58 3.13
CA ASP A 33 -1.22 9.81 3.47
C ASP A 33 -0.09 10.16 2.51
N SER A 34 -0.38 10.23 1.21
CA SER A 34 0.56 10.66 0.15
C SER A 34 1.08 12.08 0.41
N LEU A 35 0.21 12.98 0.90
CA LEU A 35 0.60 14.34 1.29
C LEU A 35 1.66 14.31 2.40
N ARG A 36 1.43 13.52 3.46
CA ARG A 36 2.37 13.41 4.58
C ARG A 36 3.74 12.88 4.17
N PHE A 37 3.79 11.92 3.23
CA PHE A 37 5.06 11.43 2.69
C PHE A 37 5.72 12.45 1.77
N ALA A 38 4.97 13.16 0.94
CA ALA A 38 5.49 14.24 0.10
C ALA A 38 6.13 15.35 0.94
N LEU A 39 5.43 15.80 1.98
CA LEU A 39 5.94 16.77 2.94
C LEU A 39 7.18 16.24 3.65
N GLY A 40 7.16 15.00 4.14
CA GLY A 40 8.31 14.42 4.84
C GLY A 40 9.60 14.33 4.00
N VAL A 41 9.48 14.25 2.66
CA VAL A 41 10.64 14.35 1.76
C VAL A 41 11.21 15.77 1.74
N GLN A 42 10.36 16.79 1.78
CA GLN A 42 10.76 18.19 1.81
C GLN A 42 11.28 18.60 3.19
N ASP A 43 10.42 18.47 4.21
CA ASP A 43 10.73 18.77 5.60
C ASP A 43 10.27 17.62 6.51
N TYR A 44 11.22 16.98 7.19
CA TYR A 44 10.93 15.77 7.97
C TYR A 44 10.60 16.16 9.41
N SER A 45 9.35 15.98 9.82
CA SER A 45 8.91 16.24 11.19
C SER A 45 7.76 15.32 11.58
N ILE A 46 8.01 14.41 12.52
CA ILE A 46 6.98 13.50 13.04
C ILE A 46 5.90 14.28 13.80
N ILE A 47 6.29 15.34 14.52
CA ILE A 47 5.39 16.21 15.28
C ILE A 47 4.37 16.86 14.35
N ASN A 48 4.82 17.31 13.18
CA ASN A 48 3.99 17.91 12.14
C ASN A 48 3.27 16.88 11.27
N LEU A 49 3.35 15.58 11.59
CA LEU A 49 2.80 14.47 10.82
C LEU A 49 3.41 14.31 9.40
N GLN A 50 4.69 14.61 9.25
CA GLN A 50 5.44 14.63 7.98
C GLN A 50 6.64 13.66 8.03
N PRO A 51 6.41 12.33 7.98
CA PRO A 51 5.12 11.66 7.95
C PRO A 51 4.65 11.33 9.38
N HIS A 52 3.41 10.88 9.51
CA HIS A 52 2.88 10.39 10.78
C HIS A 52 3.74 9.25 11.38
N PHE A 53 3.68 9.08 12.70
CA PHE A 53 4.35 7.99 13.41
C PHE A 53 4.04 6.62 12.76
N PRO A 54 5.02 5.71 12.55
CA PRO A 54 6.38 5.68 13.11
C PRO A 54 7.43 6.49 12.32
N GLY A 55 7.03 7.39 11.43
CA GLY A 55 7.95 8.29 10.73
C GLY A 55 8.65 7.68 9.52
N TYR A 56 8.59 6.36 9.33
CA TYR A 56 9.12 5.64 8.16
C TYR A 56 10.55 6.06 7.75
N PRO A 57 11.49 6.20 8.70
CA PRO A 57 12.79 6.88 8.49
C PRO A 57 13.63 6.26 7.39
N ILE A 58 13.65 4.93 7.26
CA ILE A 58 14.41 4.26 6.19
C ILE A 58 13.86 4.62 4.81
N PHE A 59 12.52 4.58 4.66
CA PHE A 59 11.89 4.90 3.39
C PHE A 59 12.20 6.35 3.00
N LEU A 60 11.99 7.31 3.91
CA LEU A 60 12.22 8.71 3.60
C LEU A 60 13.68 9.08 3.42
N PHE A 61 14.61 8.39 4.08
CA PHE A 61 16.04 8.54 3.80
C PHE A 61 16.35 8.26 2.33
N PHE A 62 15.91 7.12 1.80
CA PHE A 62 16.11 6.78 0.40
C PHE A 62 15.28 7.67 -0.55
N SER A 63 14.07 8.09 -0.14
CA SER A 63 13.27 9.07 -0.91
C SER A 63 13.99 10.40 -1.04
N LYS A 64 14.60 10.93 0.04
CA LYS A 64 15.36 12.19 0.00
C LYS A 64 16.59 12.10 -0.90
N ILE A 65 17.30 10.97 -0.89
CA ILE A 65 18.43 10.74 -1.81
C ILE A 65 17.95 10.75 -3.26
N ALA A 66 16.89 10.01 -3.59
CA ALA A 66 16.35 9.99 -4.95
C ALA A 66 15.76 11.36 -5.36
N PHE A 67 15.14 12.08 -4.42
CA PHE A 67 14.63 13.43 -4.64
C PHE A 67 15.75 14.43 -4.93
N PHE A 68 16.88 14.34 -4.23
CA PHE A 68 18.05 15.18 -4.49
C PHE A 68 18.51 15.14 -5.95
N PHE A 69 18.46 13.97 -6.60
CA PHE A 69 18.85 13.83 -8.01
C PHE A 69 17.73 14.15 -9.01
N THR A 70 16.46 13.95 -8.63
CA THR A 70 15.34 14.05 -9.57
C THR A 70 14.58 15.36 -9.49
N ASN A 71 14.64 16.05 -8.34
CA ASN A 71 13.87 17.24 -7.99
C ASN A 71 12.35 17.09 -8.32
N SER A 72 11.84 15.86 -8.28
CA SER A 72 10.46 15.54 -8.64
C SER A 72 9.98 14.38 -7.78
N LEU A 73 8.91 14.64 -7.00
CA LEU A 73 8.30 13.62 -6.14
C LEU A 73 7.80 12.43 -6.97
N GLY A 74 7.12 12.71 -8.10
CA GLY A 74 6.59 11.68 -8.99
C GLY A 74 7.68 10.72 -9.49
N ILE A 75 8.79 11.28 -9.97
CA ILE A 75 9.95 10.49 -10.45
C ILE A 75 10.61 9.74 -9.28
N THR A 76 10.80 10.41 -8.14
CA THR A 76 11.38 9.82 -6.91
C THR A 76 10.66 8.54 -6.51
N PHE A 77 9.34 8.63 -6.30
CA PHE A 77 8.57 7.49 -5.83
C PHE A 77 8.44 6.39 -6.88
N SER A 78 8.37 6.74 -8.17
CA SER A 78 8.40 5.74 -9.25
C SER A 78 9.73 4.99 -9.36
N ILE A 79 10.88 5.64 -9.14
CA ILE A 79 12.18 4.96 -9.07
C ILE A 79 12.20 3.99 -7.88
N MET A 80 11.79 4.46 -6.70
CA MET A 80 11.72 3.61 -5.51
C MET A 80 10.81 2.41 -5.69
N GLY A 81 9.62 2.62 -6.26
CA GLY A 81 8.68 1.55 -6.60
C GLY A 81 9.23 0.58 -7.63
N GLY A 82 9.88 1.08 -8.69
CA GLY A 82 10.51 0.26 -9.72
C GLY A 82 11.61 -0.66 -9.17
N ILE A 83 12.51 -0.12 -8.33
CA ILE A 83 13.56 -0.91 -7.65
C ILE A 83 12.90 -1.95 -6.72
N SER A 84 11.88 -1.54 -5.98
CA SER A 84 11.19 -2.41 -5.03
C SER A 84 10.48 -3.57 -5.72
N MET A 85 9.82 -3.32 -6.86
CA MET A 85 9.18 -4.36 -7.67
C MET A 85 10.20 -5.36 -8.22
N PHE A 86 11.37 -4.89 -8.67
CA PHE A 86 12.46 -5.78 -9.08
C PHE A 86 12.90 -6.68 -7.91
N ILE A 87 13.11 -6.12 -6.72
CA ILE A 87 13.51 -6.87 -5.51
C ILE A 87 12.46 -7.92 -5.15
N ILE A 88 11.17 -7.56 -5.16
CA ILE A 88 10.06 -8.50 -4.89
C ILE A 88 10.11 -9.66 -5.88
N ILE A 89 10.12 -9.39 -7.19
CA ILE A 89 10.11 -10.42 -8.22
C ILE A 89 11.37 -11.31 -8.09
N HIS A 90 12.54 -10.70 -7.92
CA HIS A 90 13.81 -11.40 -7.78
C HIS A 90 13.77 -12.41 -6.63
N PHE A 91 13.41 -11.95 -5.42
CA PHE A 91 13.45 -12.81 -4.24
C PHE A 91 12.28 -13.79 -4.17
N ILE A 92 11.11 -13.48 -4.75
CA ILE A 92 10.04 -14.48 -4.92
C ILE A 92 10.48 -15.60 -5.88
N CYS A 93 11.08 -15.27 -7.02
CA CYS A 93 11.62 -16.29 -7.92
C CYS A 93 12.72 -17.13 -7.26
N LYS A 94 13.57 -16.50 -6.42
CA LYS A 94 14.59 -17.21 -5.64
C LYS A 94 13.98 -18.14 -4.58
N LEU A 95 12.96 -17.69 -3.85
CA LEU A 95 12.21 -18.51 -2.90
C LEU A 95 11.57 -19.71 -3.59
N ALA A 96 11.02 -19.49 -4.79
CA ALA A 96 10.37 -20.53 -5.60
C ALA A 96 11.37 -21.43 -6.34
N LYS A 97 12.66 -21.09 -6.32
CA LYS A 97 13.73 -21.74 -7.11
C LYS A 97 13.47 -21.74 -8.61
N PHE A 98 12.78 -20.72 -9.12
CA PHE A 98 12.55 -20.54 -10.55
C PHE A 98 13.70 -19.80 -11.23
N GLU A 99 14.08 -20.28 -12.41
CA GLU A 99 14.90 -19.48 -13.33
C GLU A 99 14.00 -18.48 -14.07
N LEU A 100 14.41 -17.21 -14.16
CA LEU A 100 13.56 -16.14 -14.73
C LEU A 100 13.06 -16.43 -16.15
N TYR A 101 13.85 -17.13 -16.97
CA TYR A 101 13.51 -17.49 -18.35
C TYR A 101 12.69 -18.78 -18.48
N SER A 102 12.47 -19.50 -17.38
CA SER A 102 11.60 -20.68 -17.39
C SER A 102 10.13 -20.25 -17.51
N PRO A 103 9.23 -21.08 -18.06
CA PRO A 103 7.80 -20.76 -18.13
C PRO A 103 7.20 -20.38 -16.77
N ALA A 104 7.56 -21.10 -15.70
CA ALA A 104 7.13 -20.81 -14.34
C ALA A 104 7.68 -19.46 -13.82
N GLY A 105 8.95 -19.18 -14.09
CA GLY A 105 9.60 -17.92 -13.72
C GLY A 105 9.03 -16.71 -14.45
N LEU A 106 8.77 -16.85 -15.75
CA LEU A 106 8.12 -15.82 -16.57
C LEU A 106 6.69 -15.56 -16.09
N PHE A 107 5.91 -16.62 -15.85
CA PHE A 107 4.55 -16.48 -15.33
C PHE A 107 4.52 -15.82 -13.95
N CYS A 108 5.37 -16.27 -13.02
CA CYS A 108 5.49 -15.70 -11.69
C CYS A 108 5.88 -14.21 -11.75
N SER A 109 6.95 -13.91 -12.49
CA SER A 109 7.45 -12.54 -12.65
C SER A 109 6.42 -11.63 -13.29
N ALA A 110 5.78 -12.07 -14.38
CA ALA A 110 4.82 -11.26 -15.11
C ALA A 110 3.54 -11.05 -14.30
N THR A 111 3.05 -12.06 -13.56
CA THR A 111 1.85 -11.90 -12.71
C THR A 111 2.09 -10.90 -11.58
N ILE A 112 3.29 -10.89 -10.98
CA ILE A 112 3.68 -9.89 -9.96
C ILE A 112 3.86 -8.51 -10.60
N PHE A 113 4.57 -8.43 -11.74
CA PHE A 113 4.88 -7.18 -12.43
C PHE A 113 3.63 -6.43 -12.88
N PHE A 114 2.69 -7.16 -13.50
CA PHE A 114 1.41 -6.66 -14.00
C PHE A 114 0.29 -6.77 -12.97
N ASN A 115 0.59 -7.02 -11.69
CA ASN A 115 -0.46 -6.98 -10.67
C ASN A 115 -0.96 -5.53 -10.49
N PRO A 116 -2.28 -5.25 -10.59
CA PRO A 116 -2.79 -3.88 -10.59
C PRO A 116 -2.50 -3.14 -9.29
N LEU A 117 -2.74 -3.77 -8.14
CA LEU A 117 -2.49 -3.16 -6.82
C LEU A 117 -1.00 -2.88 -6.62
N LEU A 118 -0.13 -3.85 -6.93
CA LEU A 118 1.32 -3.65 -6.80
C LEU A 118 1.83 -2.56 -7.73
N TRP A 119 1.28 -2.43 -8.95
CA TRP A 119 1.65 -1.38 -9.88
C TRP A 119 1.24 0.00 -9.36
N ILE A 120 -0.03 0.20 -9.01
CA ILE A 120 -0.53 1.49 -8.50
C ILE A 120 0.28 1.92 -7.27
N MET A 121 0.44 1.01 -6.32
CA MET A 121 1.17 1.28 -5.07
C MET A 121 2.68 1.48 -5.26
N SER A 122 3.24 1.13 -6.43
CA SER A 122 4.63 1.44 -6.77
C SER A 122 4.83 2.89 -7.23
N ASN A 123 3.80 3.54 -7.79
CA ASN A 123 3.87 4.94 -8.21
C ASN A 123 3.29 5.89 -7.18
N ARG A 124 2.52 5.36 -6.23
CA ARG A 124 1.96 6.10 -5.10
C ARG A 124 3.05 6.53 -4.12
N TYR A 125 2.87 7.68 -3.47
CA TYR A 125 3.86 8.25 -2.55
C TYR A 125 3.78 7.56 -1.18
N MET A 126 4.12 6.26 -1.13
CA MET A 126 3.91 5.42 0.04
C MET A 126 5.00 4.35 0.21
N PRO A 127 5.29 3.92 1.46
CA PRO A 127 6.34 2.96 1.78
C PRO A 127 5.97 1.50 1.51
N ASP A 128 4.73 1.18 1.14
CA ASP A 128 4.20 -0.18 1.16
C ASP A 128 4.98 -1.15 0.26
N ILE A 129 5.26 -0.80 -1.00
CA ILE A 129 6.02 -1.68 -1.91
C ILE A 129 7.49 -1.78 -1.51
N PHE A 130 8.08 -0.69 -1.02
CA PHE A 130 9.46 -0.69 -0.53
C PHE A 130 9.61 -1.56 0.75
N GLY A 131 8.66 -1.48 1.68
CA GLY A 131 8.57 -2.37 2.83
C GLY A 131 8.35 -3.83 2.41
N ALA A 132 7.51 -4.09 1.42
CA ALA A 132 7.30 -5.44 0.89
C ALA A 132 8.57 -6.01 0.25
N ALA A 133 9.36 -5.20 -0.43
CA ALA A 133 10.65 -5.60 -1.00
C ALA A 133 11.64 -6.07 0.08
N ILE A 134 11.79 -5.29 1.16
CA ILE A 134 12.63 -5.67 2.31
C ILE A 134 12.10 -6.93 2.99
N MET A 135 10.78 -7.04 3.15
CA MET A 135 10.11 -8.21 3.74
C MET A 135 10.40 -9.50 2.94
N VAL A 136 10.25 -9.47 1.61
CA VAL A 136 10.52 -10.65 0.77
C VAL A 136 12.01 -11.00 0.77
N ALA A 137 12.90 -10.00 0.76
CA ALA A 137 14.33 -10.23 0.90
C ALA A 137 14.66 -10.90 2.26
N ALA A 138 14.05 -10.42 3.35
CA ALA A 138 14.19 -11.01 4.67
C ALA A 138 13.69 -12.47 4.71
N PHE A 139 12.53 -12.76 4.10
CA PHE A 139 12.05 -14.13 3.95
C PHE A 139 13.07 -15.03 3.25
N TYR A 140 13.63 -14.58 2.13
CA TYR A 140 14.64 -15.34 1.40
C TYR A 140 15.84 -15.70 2.29
N PHE A 141 16.41 -14.70 2.99
CA PHE A 141 17.60 -14.90 3.80
C PHE A 141 17.36 -15.70 5.10
N LEU A 142 16.18 -15.56 5.71
CA LEU A 142 15.80 -16.32 6.91
C LEU A 142 15.46 -17.78 6.56
N ILE A 143 14.75 -18.01 5.46
CA ILE A 143 14.25 -19.34 5.11
C ILE A 143 15.30 -20.16 4.34
N LEU A 144 15.90 -19.62 3.28
CA LEU A 144 16.82 -20.34 2.41
C LEU A 144 18.29 -20.12 2.80
N HIS A 145 18.60 -20.42 4.06
CA HIS A 145 19.93 -20.15 4.62
C HIS A 145 21.01 -21.18 4.27
N ASN A 146 20.69 -22.36 3.71
CA ASN A 146 21.66 -23.42 3.31
C ASN A 146 22.88 -23.53 4.25
N ASP A 147 22.65 -23.62 5.56
CA ASP A 147 23.65 -23.64 6.66
C ASP A 147 24.60 -22.44 6.77
N SER A 148 24.42 -21.45 5.91
CA SER A 148 25.23 -20.24 5.89
C SER A 148 24.71 -19.25 6.93
N LYS A 149 25.41 -19.24 8.08
CA LYS A 149 25.17 -18.33 9.22
C LYS A 149 25.04 -16.86 8.82
N TYR A 150 25.82 -16.39 7.83
CA TYR A 150 25.78 -15.00 7.37
C TYR A 150 24.43 -14.60 6.76
N LYS A 151 23.74 -15.51 6.06
CA LYS A 151 22.40 -15.24 5.51
C LYS A 151 21.38 -15.01 6.62
N LEU A 152 21.40 -15.80 7.69
CA LEU A 152 20.52 -15.60 8.83
C LEU A 152 20.75 -14.25 9.51
N ILE A 153 22.02 -13.83 9.62
CA ILE A 153 22.40 -12.52 10.13
C ILE A 153 21.80 -11.41 9.24
N ILE A 154 21.95 -11.49 7.92
CA ILE A 154 21.36 -10.54 6.96
C ILE A 154 19.83 -10.52 7.09
N GLY A 155 19.17 -11.68 7.14
CA GLY A 155 17.72 -11.77 7.30
C GLY A 155 17.23 -11.13 8.60
N SER A 156 17.95 -11.35 9.70
CA SER A 156 17.65 -10.73 11.00
C SER A 156 17.85 -9.21 10.97
N PHE A 157 18.92 -8.73 10.33
CA PHE A 157 19.19 -7.30 10.12
C PHE A 157 18.08 -6.64 9.30
N LEU A 158 17.71 -7.24 8.16
CA LEU A 158 16.62 -6.76 7.31
C LEU A 158 15.28 -6.72 8.04
N THR A 159 15.06 -7.62 9.01
CA THR A 159 13.85 -7.56 9.85
C THR A 159 13.85 -6.34 10.77
N GLY A 160 15.00 -5.95 11.32
CA GLY A 160 15.15 -4.69 12.06
C GLY A 160 14.95 -3.45 11.17
N ILE A 161 15.47 -3.48 9.94
CA ILE A 161 15.27 -2.41 8.93
C ILE A 161 13.79 -2.33 8.50
N LEU A 162 13.10 -3.45 8.39
CA LEU A 162 11.67 -3.51 8.06
C LEU A 162 10.83 -2.76 9.10
N ALA A 163 11.20 -2.81 10.39
CA ALA A 163 10.51 -2.07 11.45
C ALA A 163 10.52 -0.55 11.19
N GLY A 164 11.66 0.01 10.79
CA GLY A 164 11.81 1.43 10.43
C GLY A 164 11.30 1.80 9.04
N THR A 165 11.02 0.80 8.20
CA THR A 165 10.49 1.00 6.85
C THR A 165 8.97 0.92 6.81
N ARG A 166 8.40 -0.13 7.42
CA ARG A 166 6.97 -0.41 7.44
C ARG A 166 6.68 -1.33 8.64
N LEU A 167 6.59 -0.74 9.83
CA LEU A 167 6.36 -1.45 11.09
C LEU A 167 5.21 -2.47 11.01
N SER A 168 4.12 -2.12 10.32
CA SER A 168 2.95 -2.97 10.18
C SER A 168 3.23 -4.31 9.49
N TYR A 169 4.36 -4.48 8.78
CA TYR A 169 4.73 -5.73 8.09
C TYR A 169 5.56 -6.68 8.96
N LEU A 170 6.01 -6.27 10.15
CA LEU A 170 6.75 -7.16 11.06
C LEU A 170 6.03 -8.48 11.41
N PRO A 171 4.69 -8.49 11.65
CA PRO A 171 3.98 -9.74 11.95
C PRO A 171 4.11 -10.79 10.84
N MET A 172 4.39 -10.37 9.61
CA MET A 172 4.64 -11.28 8.49
C MET A 172 5.98 -12.01 8.60
N ILE A 173 6.98 -11.47 9.30
CA ILE A 173 8.33 -12.06 9.42
C ILE A 173 8.55 -12.75 10.78
N ILE A 174 7.64 -12.57 11.73
CA ILE A 174 7.84 -13.05 13.10
C ILE A 174 8.06 -14.57 13.18
N VAL A 175 7.36 -15.36 12.36
CA VAL A 175 7.45 -16.83 12.34
C VAL A 175 8.84 -17.31 11.90
N PRO A 176 9.34 -16.96 10.69
CA PRO A 176 10.67 -17.40 10.27
C PRO A 176 11.78 -16.81 11.15
N LEU A 177 11.64 -15.58 11.67
CA LEU A 177 12.63 -15.00 12.58
C LEU A 177 12.70 -15.77 13.90
N ALA A 178 11.55 -16.02 14.54
CA ALA A 178 11.49 -16.75 15.81
C ALA A 178 12.06 -18.16 15.65
N LEU A 179 11.74 -18.85 14.56
CA LEU A 179 12.28 -20.18 14.28
C LEU A 179 13.78 -20.16 13.99
N ALA A 180 14.29 -19.14 13.28
CA ALA A 180 15.72 -18.97 13.06
C ALA A 180 16.47 -18.74 14.38
N ILE A 181 15.93 -17.92 15.29
CA ILE A 181 16.52 -17.67 16.61
C ILE A 181 16.45 -18.92 17.50
N TYR A 182 15.33 -19.65 17.47
CA TYR A 182 15.14 -20.83 18.32
C TYR A 182 16.04 -21.99 17.91
N LYS A 183 16.19 -22.25 16.61
CA LYS A 183 16.94 -23.40 16.09
C LYS A 183 18.45 -23.16 15.90
N SER A 184 18.91 -21.91 15.91
CA SER A 184 20.30 -21.60 15.53
C SER A 184 21.23 -21.44 16.73
N ASP A 185 22.41 -22.06 16.65
CA ASP A 185 23.47 -21.91 17.66
C ASP A 185 23.99 -20.47 17.77
N ILE A 186 23.81 -19.65 16.72
CA ILE A 186 24.23 -18.25 16.68
C ILE A 186 23.14 -17.25 17.12
N ARG A 187 22.13 -17.70 17.87
CA ARG A 187 21.00 -16.87 18.34
C ARG A 187 21.37 -15.50 18.91
N LYS A 188 22.47 -15.38 19.66
CA LYS A 188 22.97 -14.09 20.19
C LYS A 188 23.31 -13.11 19.06
N TYR A 189 24.01 -13.58 18.03
CA TYR A 189 24.36 -12.78 16.85
C TYR A 189 23.14 -12.42 16.01
N LEU A 190 22.13 -13.30 15.93
CA LEU A 190 20.86 -12.97 15.26
C LEU A 190 20.13 -11.83 15.99
N PHE A 191 20.08 -11.88 17.32
CA PHE A 191 19.51 -10.81 18.14
C PHE A 191 20.29 -9.50 17.96
N TYR A 192 21.63 -9.52 18.04
CA TYR A 192 22.44 -8.33 17.81
C TYR A 192 22.26 -7.77 16.40
N SER A 193 22.14 -8.62 15.39
CA SER A 193 21.90 -8.21 14.01
C SER A 193 20.54 -7.54 13.85
N PHE A 194 19.49 -8.11 14.45
CA PHE A 194 18.16 -7.51 14.49
C PHE A 194 18.17 -6.15 15.22
N ALA A 195 18.79 -6.08 16.39
CA ALA A 195 18.92 -4.86 17.17
C ALA A 195 19.70 -3.79 16.40
N LEU A 196 20.79 -4.16 15.73
CA LEU A 196 21.56 -3.26 14.86
C LEU A 196 20.68 -2.71 13.73
N GLY A 197 19.86 -3.55 13.11
CA GLY A 197 18.90 -3.13 12.08
C GLY A 197 17.89 -2.08 12.59
N ILE A 198 17.52 -2.12 13.88
CA ILE A 198 16.68 -1.10 14.53
C ILE A 198 17.49 0.18 14.80
N ILE A 199 18.65 0.03 15.45
CA ILE A 199 19.50 1.13 15.88
C ILE A 199 19.88 2.05 14.72
N VAL A 200 20.14 1.48 13.53
CA VAL A 200 20.52 2.22 12.30
C VAL A 200 19.52 3.32 11.94
N TRP A 201 18.22 3.14 12.20
CA TRP A 201 17.22 4.17 11.92
C TRP A 201 16.64 4.82 13.16
N LEU A 202 16.62 4.11 14.30
CA LEU A 202 16.03 4.64 15.53
C LEU A 202 16.89 5.74 16.15
N LEU A 203 18.22 5.60 16.15
CA LEU A 203 19.11 6.63 16.71
C LEU A 203 19.04 7.95 15.91
N PRO A 204 19.15 7.96 14.56
CA PRO A 204 18.94 9.18 13.79
C PRO A 204 17.55 9.78 14.00
N LEU A 205 16.52 8.93 14.14
CA LEU A 205 15.15 9.40 14.37
C LEU A 205 15.00 10.14 15.70
N ILE A 206 15.54 9.57 16.77
CA ILE A 206 15.57 10.21 18.11
C ILE A 206 16.36 11.52 18.04
N TRP A 207 17.47 11.53 17.32
CA TRP A 207 18.30 12.73 17.19
C TRP A 207 17.60 13.88 16.45
N ILE A 208 16.86 13.58 15.38
CA ILE A 208 16.13 14.59 14.59
C ILE A 208 14.88 15.06 15.33
N THR A 209 14.13 14.15 15.95
CA THR A 209 12.82 14.45 16.54
C THR A 209 12.93 14.97 17.98
N GLY A 210 13.95 14.54 18.72
CA GLY A 210 13.96 14.63 20.17
C GLY A 210 13.24 13.44 20.83
N TRP A 211 13.74 13.00 21.98
CA TRP A 211 13.20 11.84 22.70
C TRP A 211 11.76 12.08 23.19
N ASP A 212 11.52 13.20 23.85
CA ASP A 212 10.23 13.52 24.46
C ASP A 212 9.14 13.69 23.40
N ASP A 213 9.44 14.43 22.34
CA ASP A 213 8.54 14.64 21.21
C ASP A 213 8.24 13.35 20.45
N LEU A 214 9.23 12.48 20.29
CA LEU A 214 9.03 11.16 19.67
C LEU A 214 8.09 10.30 20.52
N ILE A 215 8.24 10.29 21.85
CA ILE A 215 7.35 9.55 22.76
C ILE A 215 5.94 10.15 22.71
N LEU A 216 5.82 11.47 22.74
CA LEU A 216 4.53 12.15 22.69
C LEU A 216 3.80 11.82 21.37
N ALA A 217 4.49 11.93 20.24
CA ALA A 217 3.95 11.59 18.94
C ALA A 217 3.59 10.10 18.84
N ALA A 218 4.46 9.20 19.34
CA ALA A 218 4.21 7.77 19.37
C ALA A 218 2.96 7.42 20.20
N SER A 219 2.84 7.99 21.41
CA SER A 219 1.71 7.78 22.30
C SER A 219 0.41 8.27 21.68
N LYS A 220 0.36 9.53 21.23
CA LYS A 220 -0.83 10.14 20.62
C LYS A 220 -1.29 9.38 19.38
N GLN A 221 -0.36 9.03 18.49
CA GLN A 221 -0.70 8.31 17.26
C GLN A 221 -1.09 6.85 17.53
N THR A 222 -0.46 6.18 18.49
CA THR A 222 -0.82 4.80 18.85
C THR A 222 -2.21 4.78 19.47
N ILE A 223 -2.47 5.58 20.50
CA ILE A 223 -3.78 5.64 21.14
C ILE A 223 -4.86 5.99 20.11
N GLY A 224 -4.70 7.09 19.38
CA GLY A 224 -5.67 7.52 18.37
C GLY A 224 -5.85 6.51 17.22
N HIS A 225 -4.82 5.75 16.83
CA HIS A 225 -4.97 4.66 15.86
C HIS A 225 -5.89 3.56 16.41
N PHE A 226 -5.74 3.17 17.67
CA PHE A 226 -6.55 2.12 18.26
C PHE A 226 -7.95 2.57 18.70
N THR A 227 -8.16 3.85 19.02
CA THR A 227 -9.43 4.37 19.58
C THR A 227 -10.24 5.25 18.62
N ASP A 228 -9.61 5.95 17.67
CA ASP A 228 -10.29 7.02 16.93
C ASP A 228 -10.29 6.79 15.41
N PHE A 229 -9.12 6.67 14.78
CA PHE A 229 -8.98 6.79 13.31
C PHE A 229 -8.30 5.61 12.60
N GLY A 230 -7.73 4.64 13.34
CA GLY A 230 -6.94 3.57 12.73
C GLY A 230 -7.75 2.44 12.09
N GLY A 231 -9.08 2.44 12.23
CA GLY A 231 -9.94 1.43 11.62
C GLY A 231 -9.72 0.01 12.16
N THR A 232 -9.31 -0.10 13.42
CA THR A 232 -9.10 -1.38 14.11
C THR A 232 -10.43 -2.09 14.38
N SER A 233 -10.39 -3.32 14.90
CA SER A 233 -11.59 -4.02 15.37
C SER A 233 -12.27 -3.31 16.55
N ILE A 234 -11.55 -2.41 17.24
CA ILE A 234 -12.09 -1.59 18.33
C ILE A 234 -12.90 -0.43 17.75
N THR A 235 -12.31 0.36 16.84
CA THR A 235 -12.98 1.54 16.27
C THR A 235 -14.06 1.18 15.25
N ASN A 236 -13.94 0.05 14.56
CA ASN A 236 -14.93 -0.45 13.61
C ASN A 236 -15.15 -1.94 13.85
N ASN A 237 -16.08 -2.26 14.75
CA ASN A 237 -16.40 -3.61 15.22
C ASN A 237 -17.37 -4.38 14.30
N ASN A 238 -17.70 -3.86 13.12
CA ASN A 238 -18.56 -4.59 12.17
C ASN A 238 -17.78 -5.68 11.45
N TRP A 239 -17.69 -6.86 12.06
CA TRP A 239 -16.93 -8.01 11.55
C TRP A 239 -17.38 -8.49 10.18
N SER A 240 -18.68 -8.45 9.87
CA SER A 240 -19.20 -8.80 8.55
C SER A 240 -18.63 -7.87 7.47
N LEU A 241 -18.65 -6.57 7.75
CA LEU A 241 -18.08 -5.55 6.86
C LEU A 241 -16.56 -5.71 6.70
N ARG A 242 -15.84 -5.94 7.81
CA ARG A 242 -14.39 -6.18 7.80
C ARG A 242 -14.02 -7.38 6.94
N LEU A 243 -14.69 -8.53 7.13
CA LEU A 243 -14.43 -9.74 6.36
C LEU A 243 -14.78 -9.58 4.88
N LYS A 244 -15.89 -8.89 4.57
CA LYS A 244 -16.26 -8.53 3.19
C LYS A 244 -15.18 -7.70 2.51
N PHE A 245 -14.71 -6.64 3.15
CA PHE A 245 -13.70 -5.76 2.56
C PHE A 245 -12.28 -6.36 2.59
N PHE A 246 -11.94 -7.19 3.57
CA PHE A 246 -10.70 -7.97 3.54
C PHE A 246 -10.69 -8.90 2.33
N SER A 247 -11.77 -9.66 2.12
CA SER A 247 -11.91 -10.60 1.00
C SER A 247 -11.94 -9.87 -0.34
N SER A 248 -12.68 -8.76 -0.43
CA SER A 248 -12.72 -7.95 -1.67
C SER A 248 -11.37 -7.28 -1.93
N SER A 249 -10.65 -6.81 -0.92
CA SER A 249 -9.32 -6.21 -1.13
C SER A 249 -8.32 -7.24 -1.66
N ILE A 250 -8.40 -8.49 -1.21
CA ILE A 250 -7.56 -9.56 -1.77
C ILE A 250 -7.99 -9.85 -3.21
N TRP A 251 -9.27 -10.10 -3.43
CA TRP A 251 -9.79 -10.57 -4.72
C TRP A 251 -9.82 -9.50 -5.81
N SER A 252 -10.48 -8.36 -5.56
CA SER A 252 -10.74 -7.35 -6.57
C SER A 252 -9.62 -6.31 -6.67
N ASP A 253 -9.15 -5.75 -5.56
CA ASP A 253 -8.04 -4.79 -5.63
C ASP A 253 -6.73 -5.53 -5.91
N GLY A 254 -6.43 -6.57 -5.13
CA GLY A 254 -5.21 -7.34 -5.21
C GLY A 254 -5.08 -8.10 -6.52
N PHE A 255 -6.01 -9.00 -6.84
CA PHE A 255 -5.93 -9.82 -8.05
C PHE A 255 -6.59 -9.22 -9.30
N GLY A 256 -7.28 -8.07 -9.19
CA GLY A 256 -8.02 -7.47 -10.31
C GLY A 256 -9.35 -8.16 -10.61
N GLY A 257 -9.80 -9.07 -9.75
CA GLY A 257 -11.02 -9.86 -9.93
C GLY A 257 -12.30 -9.02 -9.94
N TYR A 258 -13.38 -9.63 -10.41
CA TYR A 258 -14.70 -9.02 -10.48
C TYR A 258 -15.27 -8.80 -9.08
N PHE A 259 -15.93 -7.66 -8.91
CA PHE A 259 -16.74 -7.32 -7.76
C PHE A 259 -17.83 -6.34 -8.21
N ILE A 260 -18.85 -6.16 -7.39
CA ILE A 260 -19.95 -5.26 -7.73
C ILE A 260 -19.41 -3.83 -7.96
N GLY A 261 -19.85 -3.20 -9.05
CA GLY A 261 -19.32 -1.89 -9.49
C GLY A 261 -18.05 -1.94 -10.37
N ARG A 262 -17.48 -3.12 -10.64
CA ARG A 262 -16.39 -3.26 -11.65
C ARG A 262 -16.94 -3.56 -13.03
N HIS A 263 -16.17 -3.16 -14.04
CA HIS A 263 -16.46 -3.48 -15.43
C HIS A 263 -16.49 -5.01 -15.66
N TRP A 264 -17.44 -5.48 -16.46
CA TRP A 264 -17.73 -6.91 -16.71
C TRP A 264 -16.53 -7.70 -17.25
N VAL A 265 -15.59 -7.06 -17.93
CA VAL A 265 -14.34 -7.70 -18.42
C VAL A 265 -13.54 -8.37 -17.29
N THR A 266 -13.65 -7.86 -16.05
CA THR A 266 -12.99 -8.47 -14.87
C THR A 266 -13.57 -9.85 -14.50
N ILE A 267 -14.75 -10.22 -15.02
CA ILE A 267 -15.31 -11.58 -14.90
C ILE A 267 -14.44 -12.59 -15.65
N ILE A 268 -13.92 -12.22 -16.82
CA ILE A 268 -13.04 -13.11 -17.61
C ILE A 268 -11.78 -13.42 -16.80
N LEU A 269 -11.12 -12.39 -16.24
CA LEU A 269 -9.96 -12.59 -15.37
C LEU A 269 -10.30 -13.48 -14.16
N SER A 270 -11.48 -13.26 -13.56
CA SER A 270 -11.96 -14.02 -12.40
C SER A 270 -12.10 -15.50 -12.68
N ILE A 271 -12.69 -15.85 -13.83
CA ILE A 271 -12.86 -17.24 -14.27
C ILE A 271 -11.48 -17.86 -14.51
N LEU A 272 -10.61 -17.17 -15.24
CA LEU A 272 -9.26 -17.66 -15.56
C LEU A 272 -8.42 -17.88 -14.29
N LEU A 273 -8.42 -16.92 -13.37
CA LEU A 273 -7.72 -17.00 -12.10
C LEU A 273 -8.28 -18.13 -11.23
N SER A 274 -9.60 -18.27 -11.12
CA SER A 274 -10.24 -19.33 -10.32
C SER A 274 -9.81 -20.71 -10.79
N LEU A 275 -9.79 -20.92 -12.11
CA LEU A 275 -9.31 -22.15 -12.72
C LEU A 275 -7.81 -22.38 -12.47
N LEU A 276 -6.94 -21.36 -12.58
CA LEU A 276 -5.53 -21.49 -12.20
C LEU A 276 -5.36 -21.89 -10.73
N ILE A 277 -6.13 -21.28 -9.83
CA ILE A 277 -6.13 -21.62 -8.40
C ILE A 277 -6.55 -23.10 -8.22
N LEU A 278 -7.61 -23.56 -8.87
CA LEU A 278 -8.06 -24.95 -8.81
C LEU A 278 -6.99 -25.92 -9.33
N LEU A 279 -6.34 -25.61 -10.45
CA LEU A 279 -5.25 -26.41 -11.01
C LEU A 279 -4.02 -26.44 -10.09
N SER A 280 -3.77 -25.34 -9.37
CA SER A 280 -2.64 -25.22 -8.45
C SER A 280 -2.82 -26.00 -7.13
N ARG A 281 -4.07 -26.31 -6.76
CA ARG A 281 -4.46 -26.81 -5.42
C ARG A 281 -3.71 -28.06 -4.99
N ASN A 282 -3.70 -29.11 -5.80
CA ASN A 282 -3.18 -30.42 -5.38
C ASN A 282 -1.66 -30.37 -5.16
N ASN A 283 -0.94 -29.73 -6.08
CA ASN A 283 0.50 -29.51 -5.97
C ASN A 283 0.86 -28.56 -4.82
N PHE A 284 0.04 -27.52 -4.58
CA PHE A 284 0.19 -26.68 -3.40
C PHE A 284 0.09 -27.51 -2.11
N ILE A 285 -0.93 -28.35 -1.97
CA ILE A 285 -1.10 -29.22 -0.79
C ILE A 285 0.11 -30.16 -0.62
N ASN A 286 0.57 -30.77 -1.72
CA ASN A 286 1.74 -31.65 -1.68
C ASN A 286 3.01 -30.89 -1.28
N ASN A 287 3.24 -29.72 -1.87
CA ASN A 287 4.37 -28.85 -1.55
C ASN A 287 4.29 -28.35 -0.10
N PHE A 288 3.12 -28.00 0.41
CA PHE A 288 2.93 -27.61 1.81
C PHE A 288 3.32 -28.73 2.78
N LYS A 289 3.04 -30.00 2.44
CA LYS A 289 3.44 -31.14 3.28
C LYS A 289 4.95 -31.34 3.32
N THR A 290 5.63 -31.19 2.19
CA THR A 290 7.05 -31.57 2.04
C THR A 290 8.05 -30.43 2.15
N ASN A 291 7.63 -29.18 1.90
CA ASN A 291 8.53 -28.03 1.76
C ASN A 291 8.37 -27.04 2.91
N ASP A 292 9.42 -26.91 3.71
CA ASP A 292 9.42 -26.00 4.86
C ASP A 292 9.29 -24.52 4.46
N VAL A 293 9.73 -24.14 3.25
CA VAL A 293 9.49 -22.78 2.72
C VAL A 293 7.99 -22.50 2.64
N ALA A 294 7.22 -23.44 2.09
CA ALA A 294 5.78 -23.28 1.93
C ALA A 294 5.08 -23.21 3.30
N LYS A 295 5.49 -24.04 4.26
CA LYS A 295 4.96 -24.01 5.64
C LYS A 295 5.23 -22.67 6.31
N LEU A 296 6.48 -22.19 6.27
CA LEU A 296 6.87 -20.94 6.92
C LEU A 296 6.13 -19.74 6.33
N LEU A 297 6.02 -19.66 5.00
CA LEU A 297 5.26 -18.60 4.35
C LEU A 297 3.76 -18.69 4.65
N PHE A 298 3.20 -19.89 4.79
CA PHE A 298 1.79 -20.07 5.12
C PHE A 298 1.47 -19.67 6.57
N TYR A 299 2.29 -20.08 7.54
CA TYR A 299 2.11 -19.65 8.93
C TYR A 299 2.30 -18.13 9.08
N SER A 300 3.27 -17.56 8.36
CA SER A 300 3.44 -16.11 8.27
C SER A 300 2.21 -15.41 7.69
N PHE A 301 1.66 -15.95 6.61
CA PHE A 301 0.42 -15.49 5.98
C PHE A 301 -0.76 -15.51 6.97
N LEU A 302 -0.91 -16.58 7.77
CA LEU A 302 -1.97 -16.67 8.78
C LEU A 302 -1.81 -15.62 9.88
N VAL A 303 -0.60 -15.50 10.44
CA VAL A 303 -0.31 -14.52 11.51
C VAL A 303 -0.59 -13.09 11.02
N TYR A 304 -0.11 -12.74 9.83
CA TYR A 304 -0.35 -11.42 9.27
C TYR A 304 -1.82 -11.17 8.90
N SER A 305 -2.54 -12.19 8.41
CA SER A 305 -3.98 -12.09 8.13
C SER A 305 -4.78 -11.75 9.39
N ILE A 306 -4.50 -12.45 10.50
CA ILE A 306 -5.11 -12.17 11.80
C ILE A 306 -4.75 -10.76 12.27
N TRP A 307 -3.48 -10.38 12.16
CA TRP A 307 -3.00 -9.06 12.54
C TRP A 307 -3.73 -7.93 11.81
N ILE A 308 -3.85 -7.99 10.48
CA ILE A 308 -4.51 -6.91 9.73
C ILE A 308 -6.02 -6.88 9.97
N LEU A 309 -6.66 -8.04 10.16
CA LEU A 309 -8.08 -8.10 10.51
C LEU A 309 -8.38 -7.49 11.86
N LEU A 310 -7.46 -7.56 12.83
CA LEU A 310 -7.63 -6.97 14.15
C LEU A 310 -7.22 -5.49 14.20
N PHE A 311 -6.07 -5.14 13.60
CA PHE A 311 -5.37 -3.90 13.97
C PHE A 311 -5.11 -2.93 12.81
N GLN A 312 -5.61 -3.22 11.61
CA GLN A 312 -5.46 -2.33 10.45
C GLN A 312 -6.82 -1.96 9.84
N ASN A 313 -6.83 -0.86 9.09
CA ASN A 313 -8.02 -0.36 8.40
C ASN A 313 -8.28 -1.15 7.11
N VAL A 314 -8.82 -2.36 7.25
CA VAL A 314 -9.16 -3.24 6.11
C VAL A 314 -10.38 -2.77 5.30
N VAL A 315 -11.19 -1.87 5.86
CA VAL A 315 -12.43 -1.38 5.24
C VAL A 315 -12.09 -0.33 4.18
N HIS A 316 -11.33 0.71 4.55
CA HIS A 316 -11.06 1.86 3.70
C HIS A 316 -9.68 1.81 3.02
N LYS A 317 -8.76 0.96 3.48
CA LYS A 317 -7.39 0.90 2.95
C LYS A 317 -7.02 -0.52 2.49
N SER A 318 -7.12 -0.76 1.19
CA SER A 318 -6.78 -2.06 0.58
C SER A 318 -5.28 -2.38 0.62
N ARG A 319 -4.40 -1.38 0.67
CA ARG A 319 -2.93 -1.56 0.69
C ARG A 319 -2.41 -2.52 1.77
N HIS A 320 -3.15 -2.72 2.86
CA HIS A 320 -2.71 -3.61 3.93
C HIS A 320 -2.64 -5.08 3.51
N VAL A 321 -3.31 -5.48 2.43
CA VAL A 321 -3.25 -6.86 1.90
C VAL A 321 -2.04 -7.14 1.00
N ILE A 322 -1.22 -6.14 0.66
CA ILE A 322 -0.06 -6.30 -0.24
C ILE A 322 0.84 -7.48 0.14
N PRO A 323 1.26 -7.67 1.41
CA PRO A 323 2.05 -8.85 1.79
C PRO A 323 1.35 -10.18 1.52
N LEU A 324 0.02 -10.24 1.72
CA LEU A 324 -0.77 -11.44 1.43
C LEU A 324 -0.81 -11.72 -0.06
N ILE A 325 -0.99 -10.70 -0.90
CA ILE A 325 -1.02 -10.83 -2.36
C ILE A 325 0.29 -11.42 -2.89
N ILE A 326 1.44 -10.93 -2.41
CA ILE A 326 2.75 -11.42 -2.82
C ILE A 326 2.92 -12.91 -2.49
N ILE A 327 2.51 -13.34 -1.29
CA ILE A 327 2.59 -14.75 -0.90
C ILE A 327 1.58 -15.62 -1.65
N LEU A 328 0.36 -15.13 -1.91
CA LEU A 328 -0.61 -15.85 -2.72
C LEU A 328 -0.13 -16.02 -4.17
N LEU A 329 0.54 -15.02 -4.74
CA LEU A 329 1.17 -15.12 -6.06
C LEU A 329 2.31 -16.15 -6.09
N TYR A 330 3.10 -16.22 -5.02
CA TYR A 330 4.08 -17.29 -4.83
C TYR A 330 3.39 -18.66 -4.81
N PHE A 331 2.34 -18.84 -4.00
CA PHE A 331 1.62 -20.12 -3.89
C PHE A 331 0.95 -20.52 -5.20
N LEU A 332 0.34 -19.58 -5.92
CA LEU A 332 -0.22 -19.82 -7.24
C LEU A 332 0.85 -20.34 -8.19
N SER A 333 2.00 -19.67 -8.26
CA SER A 333 3.07 -19.99 -9.20
C SER A 333 3.72 -21.35 -8.89
N VAL A 334 4.01 -21.63 -7.63
CA VAL A 334 4.57 -22.93 -7.20
C VAL A 334 3.54 -24.06 -7.31
N GLY A 335 2.27 -23.77 -7.02
CA GLY A 335 1.19 -24.74 -7.11
C GLY A 335 0.90 -25.19 -8.55
N LEU A 336 1.15 -24.40 -9.58
CA LEU A 336 1.00 -24.91 -10.96
C LEU A 336 1.96 -26.09 -11.23
N GLY A 337 3.19 -26.02 -10.73
CA GLY A 337 4.20 -27.09 -10.84
C GLY A 337 4.69 -27.37 -12.26
N ASP A 338 5.77 -28.15 -12.40
CA ASP A 338 6.44 -28.34 -13.69
C ASP A 338 5.60 -29.11 -14.71
N ALA A 339 4.76 -30.04 -14.26
CA ALA A 339 3.89 -30.82 -15.13
C ALA A 339 2.85 -29.96 -15.87
N PHE A 340 2.44 -28.83 -15.28
CA PHE A 340 1.54 -27.87 -15.92
C PHE A 340 2.19 -27.26 -17.17
N TRP A 341 3.47 -26.89 -17.09
CA TRP A 341 4.21 -26.25 -18.18
C TRP A 341 4.64 -27.20 -19.31
N LYS A 342 4.33 -28.49 -19.23
CA LYS A 342 4.55 -29.46 -20.32
C LYS A 342 3.39 -29.52 -21.32
N LYS A 343 2.21 -28.98 -20.97
CA LYS A 343 0.99 -29.08 -21.79
C LYS A 343 0.77 -27.80 -22.60
N ARG A 344 0.52 -27.93 -23.90
CA ARG A 344 0.23 -26.77 -24.79
C ARG A 344 -0.98 -25.95 -24.31
N VAL A 345 -2.02 -26.63 -23.82
CA VAL A 345 -3.24 -25.99 -23.29
C VAL A 345 -2.92 -25.04 -22.12
N SER A 346 -1.95 -25.41 -21.27
CA SER A 346 -1.54 -24.57 -20.13
C SER A 346 -0.93 -23.24 -20.56
N TYR A 347 -0.17 -23.21 -21.67
CA TYR A 347 0.34 -21.97 -22.24
C TYR A 347 -0.78 -21.09 -22.79
N ILE A 348 -1.73 -21.66 -23.53
CA ILE A 348 -2.89 -20.92 -24.06
C ILE A 348 -3.64 -20.27 -22.91
N PHE A 349 -3.94 -21.07 -21.88
CA PHE A 349 -4.69 -20.62 -20.71
C PHE A 349 -3.96 -19.53 -19.91
N SER A 350 -2.65 -19.73 -19.66
CA SER A 350 -1.82 -18.74 -18.98
C SER A 350 -1.70 -17.45 -19.79
N SER A 351 -1.59 -17.53 -21.12
CA SER A 351 -1.55 -16.36 -22.00
C SER A 351 -2.86 -15.57 -21.97
N MET A 352 -4.03 -16.25 -22.00
CA MET A 352 -5.33 -15.58 -21.85
C MET A 352 -5.45 -14.86 -20.51
N TYR A 353 -5.00 -15.51 -19.42
CA TYR A 353 -4.94 -14.89 -18.10
C TYR A 353 -4.02 -13.66 -18.11
N MET A 354 -2.83 -13.77 -18.68
CA MET A 354 -1.87 -12.67 -18.74
C MET A 354 -2.40 -11.50 -19.58
N ILE A 355 -3.01 -11.75 -20.74
CA ILE A 355 -3.59 -10.69 -21.59
C ILE A 355 -4.68 -9.92 -20.84
N THR A 356 -5.58 -10.63 -20.15
CA THR A 356 -6.65 -10.01 -19.37
C THR A 356 -6.12 -9.25 -18.15
N LEU A 357 -5.12 -9.80 -17.44
CA LEU A 357 -4.45 -9.12 -16.32
C LEU A 357 -3.76 -7.84 -16.77
N ILE A 358 -3.00 -7.90 -17.87
CA ILE A 358 -2.31 -6.75 -18.46
C ILE A 358 -3.31 -5.69 -18.86
N PHE A 359 -4.39 -6.06 -19.56
CA PHE A 359 -5.43 -5.12 -19.98
C PHE A 359 -6.06 -4.38 -18.78
N ILE A 360 -6.52 -5.12 -17.76
CA ILE A 360 -7.13 -4.54 -16.55
C ILE A 360 -6.14 -3.62 -15.83
N SER A 361 -4.88 -4.05 -15.72
CA SER A 361 -3.86 -3.29 -15.01
C SER A 361 -3.47 -2.03 -15.75
N ILE A 362 -3.32 -2.08 -17.08
CA ILE A 362 -3.05 -0.88 -17.89
C ILE A 362 -4.21 0.12 -17.78
N VAL A 363 -5.46 -0.33 -17.82
CA VAL A 363 -6.62 0.57 -17.66
C VAL A 363 -6.58 1.28 -16.31
N LEU A 364 -6.35 0.55 -15.21
CA LEU A 364 -6.26 1.15 -13.88
C LEU A 364 -5.05 2.08 -13.73
N VAL A 365 -3.91 1.72 -14.31
CA VAL A 365 -2.69 2.54 -14.27
C VAL A 365 -2.83 3.82 -15.09
N ILE A 366 -3.53 3.78 -16.23
CA ILE A 366 -3.86 4.98 -16.99
C ILE A 366 -4.79 5.89 -16.18
N GLN A 367 -5.81 5.32 -15.53
CA GLN A 367 -6.71 6.07 -14.66
C GLN A 367 -5.98 6.67 -13.45
N HIS A 368 -4.98 5.97 -12.90
CA HIS A 368 -4.15 6.47 -11.80
C HIS A 368 -3.32 7.69 -12.19
N LYS A 369 -3.10 7.98 -13.48
CA LYS A 369 -2.45 9.23 -13.90
C LYS A 369 -3.39 10.43 -13.83
N SER A 370 -4.71 10.21 -13.76
CA SER A 370 -5.69 11.28 -13.59
C SER A 370 -5.85 11.65 -12.11
N PRO A 371 -5.98 12.95 -11.77
CA PRO A 371 -6.08 13.38 -10.37
C PRO A 371 -7.22 12.69 -9.60
N SER A 372 -7.00 12.44 -8.31
CA SER A 372 -8.04 11.95 -7.41
C SER A 372 -9.11 13.00 -7.14
N ALA A 373 -10.27 12.59 -6.63
CA ALA A 373 -11.38 13.50 -6.30
C ALA A 373 -10.94 14.67 -5.42
N ILE A 374 -10.13 14.40 -4.38
CA ILE A 374 -9.60 15.45 -3.49
C ILE A 374 -8.62 16.39 -4.21
N SER A 375 -7.82 15.88 -5.15
CA SER A 375 -6.94 16.74 -5.95
C SER A 375 -7.73 17.60 -6.92
N LYS A 376 -8.77 17.05 -7.57
CA LYS A 376 -9.66 17.82 -8.47
C LYS A 376 -10.39 18.92 -7.70
N LEU A 377 -10.95 18.58 -6.55
CA LEU A 377 -11.54 19.56 -5.63
C LEU A 377 -10.54 20.67 -5.31
N LYS A 378 -9.32 20.31 -4.92
CA LYS A 378 -8.26 21.29 -4.64
C LYS A 378 -7.96 22.18 -5.85
N ASP A 379 -7.87 21.61 -7.06
CA ASP A 379 -7.60 22.38 -8.29
C ASP A 379 -8.75 23.37 -8.59
N ASP A 380 -10.00 22.96 -8.37
CA ASP A 380 -11.16 23.83 -8.55
C ASP A 380 -11.24 24.96 -7.52
N LEU A 381 -10.84 24.69 -6.27
CA LEU A 381 -10.84 25.69 -5.19
C LEU A 381 -9.62 26.64 -5.23
N MET A 382 -8.63 26.45 -6.12
CA MET A 382 -7.43 27.30 -6.17
C MET A 382 -7.73 28.77 -6.49
N ASN A 383 -8.83 29.06 -7.17
CA ASN A 383 -9.18 30.42 -7.62
C ASN A 383 -10.23 31.11 -6.74
N ILE A 384 -10.54 30.55 -5.57
CA ILE A 384 -11.55 31.09 -4.66
C ILE A 384 -11.03 32.32 -3.91
N ASP A 385 -11.94 33.25 -3.60
CA ASP A 385 -11.62 34.42 -2.75
C ASP A 385 -11.26 33.96 -1.32
N THR A 386 -10.19 34.53 -0.79
CA THR A 386 -9.70 34.37 0.59
C THR A 386 -10.75 34.53 1.69
N LYS A 387 -11.86 35.20 1.39
CA LYS A 387 -12.97 35.42 2.32
C LYS A 387 -14.01 34.30 2.37
N GLU A 388 -14.00 33.36 1.44
CA GLU A 388 -14.99 32.28 1.44
C GLU A 388 -14.84 31.39 2.68
N THR A 389 -15.97 30.95 3.22
CA THR A 389 -16.05 30.03 4.35
C THR A 389 -16.17 28.60 3.81
N ILE A 390 -15.30 27.70 4.27
CA ILE A 390 -15.33 26.27 3.90
C ILE A 390 -15.61 25.44 5.15
N VAL A 391 -16.71 24.68 5.12
CA VAL A 391 -17.08 23.72 6.16
C VAL A 391 -16.62 22.33 5.72
N SER A 392 -15.71 21.70 6.47
CA SER A 392 -15.18 20.37 6.13
C SER A 392 -14.64 19.63 7.35
N ILE A 393 -14.27 18.36 7.17
CA ILE A 393 -13.52 17.61 8.18
C ILE A 393 -12.05 18.08 8.27
N PRO A 394 -11.38 17.89 9.43
CA PRO A 394 -10.00 18.36 9.63
C PRO A 394 -8.99 17.84 8.61
N LEU A 395 -9.18 16.62 8.08
CA LEU A 395 -8.26 16.03 7.10
C LEU A 395 -8.36 16.71 5.73
N ILE A 396 -9.56 17.10 5.31
CA ILE A 396 -9.77 17.85 4.05
C ILE A 396 -9.19 19.25 4.22
N LYS A 397 -9.53 19.94 5.32
CA LYS A 397 -8.91 21.22 5.68
C LYS A 397 -7.38 21.17 5.57
N TYR A 398 -6.74 20.23 6.27
CA TYR A 398 -5.29 20.10 6.26
C TYR A 398 -4.74 19.89 4.83
N TYR A 399 -5.42 19.07 4.03
CA TYR A 399 -5.02 18.85 2.63
C TYR A 399 -5.10 20.17 1.83
N LEU A 400 -6.21 20.91 1.92
CA LEU A 400 -6.42 22.14 1.15
C LEU A 400 -5.47 23.27 1.60
N GLU A 401 -5.33 23.50 2.91
CA GLU A 401 -4.43 24.51 3.47
C GLU A 401 -2.98 24.28 3.06
N THR A 402 -2.52 23.03 3.08
CA THR A 402 -1.14 22.68 2.68
C THR A 402 -0.87 22.97 1.20
N HIS A 403 -1.91 22.94 0.36
CA HIS A 403 -1.81 23.30 -1.06
C HIS A 403 -2.03 24.80 -1.31
N GLY A 404 -2.11 25.63 -0.26
CA GLY A 404 -2.18 27.08 -0.35
C GLY A 404 -3.59 27.64 -0.55
N ILE A 405 -4.64 26.85 -0.32
CA ILE A 405 -6.02 27.36 -0.38
C ILE A 405 -6.29 28.14 0.91
N ASN A 406 -6.40 29.45 0.77
CA ASN A 406 -6.71 30.37 1.87
C ASN A 406 -8.22 30.57 1.95
N ALA A 407 -8.84 30.08 3.03
CA ALA A 407 -10.26 30.22 3.29
C ALA A 407 -10.53 30.20 4.79
N ASN A 408 -11.72 30.64 5.20
CA ASN A 408 -12.18 30.52 6.58
C ASN A 408 -12.70 29.11 6.83
N TYR A 409 -11.88 28.23 7.41
CA TYR A 409 -12.25 26.84 7.64
C TYR A 409 -13.01 26.63 8.95
N ILE A 410 -14.17 25.98 8.85
CA ILE A 410 -14.97 25.53 9.99
C ILE A 410 -14.97 24.00 10.03
N ASN A 411 -14.64 23.43 11.19
CA ASN A 411 -14.66 22.00 11.40
C ASN A 411 -16.10 21.51 11.57
N VAL A 412 -16.56 20.66 10.65
CA VAL A 412 -17.93 20.12 10.71
C VAL A 412 -18.18 19.31 11.98
N ASN A 413 -17.17 18.64 12.53
CA ASN A 413 -17.31 17.80 13.73
C ASN A 413 -17.51 18.63 15.02
N SER A 414 -17.27 19.94 14.99
CA SER A 414 -17.52 20.84 16.12
C SER A 414 -18.87 21.56 16.06
N LEU A 415 -19.63 21.35 14.98
CA LEU A 415 -20.93 22.00 14.80
C LEU A 415 -22.02 21.15 15.46
N ASP A 416 -22.93 21.85 16.15
CA ASP A 416 -24.18 21.27 16.66
C ASP A 416 -25.33 21.74 15.77
N LYS A 417 -26.22 20.82 15.39
CA LYS A 417 -27.41 21.09 14.60
C LYS A 417 -28.29 22.18 15.23
N ASN A 418 -28.28 22.28 16.57
CA ASN A 418 -29.09 23.26 17.31
C ASN A 418 -28.43 24.64 17.44
N ASN A 419 -27.15 24.78 17.08
CA ASN A 419 -26.41 26.02 17.28
C ASN A 419 -25.38 26.23 16.15
N ILE A 420 -25.89 26.54 14.95
CA ILE A 420 -25.08 26.78 13.76
C ILE A 420 -24.75 28.29 13.67
N PRO A 421 -23.46 28.68 13.66
CA PRO A 421 -23.06 30.09 13.54
C PRO A 421 -23.65 30.79 12.31
N GLU A 422 -24.08 32.04 12.45
CA GLU A 422 -24.63 32.83 11.33
C GLU A 422 -23.60 33.13 10.23
N THR A 423 -22.30 33.02 10.55
CA THR A 423 -21.18 33.21 9.62
C THR A 423 -21.07 32.13 8.54
N ILE A 424 -21.96 31.13 8.56
CA ILE A 424 -21.97 29.98 7.62
C ILE A 424 -22.84 30.26 6.38
N ASN A 425 -23.52 31.40 6.30
CA ASN A 425 -24.26 31.77 5.09
C ASN A 425 -23.32 31.89 3.87
N ASP A 426 -23.74 31.32 2.74
CA ASP A 426 -22.99 31.19 1.48
C ASP A 426 -21.69 30.36 1.54
N ALA A 427 -21.49 29.60 2.62
CA ALA A 427 -20.33 28.72 2.78
C ALA A 427 -20.36 27.51 1.84
N ILE A 428 -19.17 27.02 1.48
CA ILE A 428 -18.98 25.75 0.79
C ILE A 428 -18.90 24.63 1.83
N LEU A 429 -19.84 23.70 1.77
CA LEU A 429 -19.81 22.46 2.54
C LEU A 429 -19.15 21.35 1.70
N ILE A 430 -18.10 20.73 2.22
CA ILE A 430 -17.38 19.64 1.56
C ILE A 430 -17.67 18.32 2.29
N GLY A 431 -18.26 17.37 1.56
CA GLY A 431 -18.72 16.09 2.08
C GLY A 431 -20.22 16.06 2.35
N ASP A 432 -20.78 14.87 2.48
CA ASP A 432 -22.21 14.67 2.70
C ASP A 432 -22.57 14.81 4.19
N TYR A 433 -22.79 16.06 4.59
CA TYR A 433 -23.22 16.46 5.93
C TYR A 433 -24.56 17.21 5.87
N THR A 434 -25.35 16.95 4.84
CA THR A 434 -26.58 17.70 4.52
C THR A 434 -27.59 17.68 5.68
N GLU A 435 -27.70 16.56 6.39
CA GLU A 435 -28.59 16.39 7.55
C GLU A 435 -28.33 17.38 8.69
N LEU A 436 -27.10 17.86 8.85
CA LEU A 436 -26.74 18.84 9.88
C LEU A 436 -27.31 20.23 9.58
N PHE A 437 -27.58 20.57 8.31
CA PHE A 437 -27.92 21.93 7.89
C PHE A 437 -29.35 22.09 7.38
N ASN A 438 -30.03 21.00 6.99
CA ASN A 438 -31.35 21.04 6.34
C ASN A 438 -32.44 21.79 7.13
N ASP A 439 -32.32 21.92 8.46
CA ASP A 439 -33.33 22.61 9.27
C ASP A 439 -33.18 24.14 9.23
N SER A 440 -31.97 24.66 8.94
CA SER A 440 -31.63 26.08 9.07
C SER A 440 -31.14 26.71 7.76
N TYR A 441 -30.67 25.88 6.83
CA TYR A 441 -30.11 26.30 5.55
C TYR A 441 -30.65 25.45 4.40
N LYS A 442 -30.84 26.07 3.25
CA LYS A 442 -30.99 25.38 1.97
C LYS A 442 -29.61 24.88 1.54
N VAL A 443 -29.49 23.55 1.41
CA VAL A 443 -28.26 22.89 0.95
C VAL A 443 -28.38 22.60 -0.55
N ILE A 444 -27.60 23.31 -1.36
CA ILE A 444 -27.65 23.21 -2.83
C ILE A 444 -26.41 22.46 -3.31
N LEU A 445 -26.59 21.34 -4.02
CA LEU A 445 -25.47 20.62 -4.63
C LEU A 445 -24.75 21.53 -5.63
N ASP A 446 -23.44 21.66 -5.47
CA ASP A 446 -22.59 22.51 -6.29
C ASP A 446 -21.81 21.68 -7.30
N SER A 447 -20.93 20.78 -6.83
CA SER A 447 -20.11 19.92 -7.69
C SER A 447 -19.90 18.54 -7.11
N ILE A 448 -19.57 17.57 -7.98
CA ILE A 448 -19.22 16.20 -7.60
C ILE A 448 -17.88 15.84 -8.24
N TYR A 449 -16.92 15.47 -7.41
CA TYR A 449 -15.60 15.02 -7.82
C TYR A 449 -15.49 13.51 -7.67
N PHE A 450 -15.03 12.82 -8.71
CA PHE A 450 -14.93 11.37 -8.72
C PHE A 450 -13.58 10.85 -9.23
N HIS A 451 -13.14 9.73 -8.68
CA HIS A 451 -12.12 8.85 -9.27
C HIS A 451 -12.48 7.38 -9.05
N ASN A 452 -11.87 6.48 -9.82
CA ASN A 452 -12.15 5.05 -9.70
C ASN A 452 -11.74 4.51 -8.32
N PRO A 453 -12.65 3.94 -7.50
CA PRO A 453 -12.33 3.42 -6.16
C PRO A 453 -11.30 2.28 -6.16
N TYR A 454 -11.09 1.62 -7.30
CA TYR A 454 -10.09 0.57 -7.48
C TYR A 454 -8.69 1.10 -7.80
N VAL A 455 -8.56 2.40 -8.07
CA VAL A 455 -7.28 3.11 -8.05
C VAL A 455 -6.95 3.52 -6.61
N ASN A 456 -7.89 4.19 -5.95
CA ASN A 456 -7.78 4.57 -4.54
C ASN A 456 -9.16 4.53 -3.87
N ARG A 457 -9.29 3.79 -2.77
CA ARG A 457 -10.54 3.69 -2.00
C ARG A 457 -10.83 4.89 -1.10
N MET A 458 -9.85 5.75 -0.86
CA MET A 458 -10.04 6.92 -0.03
C MET A 458 -10.74 8.01 -0.85
N TRP A 459 -11.89 8.48 -0.35
CA TRP A 459 -12.70 9.54 -0.96
C TRP A 459 -12.87 9.39 -2.48
N PRO A 460 -13.41 8.25 -2.97
CA PRO A 460 -13.62 8.02 -4.40
C PRO A 460 -14.61 9.00 -5.01
N GLU A 461 -15.46 9.57 -4.16
CA GLU A 461 -16.43 10.61 -4.49
C GLU A 461 -16.40 11.67 -3.39
N ILE A 462 -16.39 12.95 -3.79
CA ILE A 462 -16.50 14.09 -2.88
C ILE A 462 -17.55 15.04 -3.46
N HIS A 463 -18.60 15.29 -2.68
CA HIS A 463 -19.64 16.26 -3.01
C HIS A 463 -19.30 17.61 -2.37
N THR A 464 -19.56 18.68 -3.09
CA THR A 464 -19.59 20.04 -2.55
C THR A 464 -20.99 20.59 -2.62
N PHE A 465 -21.36 21.38 -1.62
CA PHE A 465 -22.66 22.05 -1.54
C PHE A 465 -22.46 23.52 -1.17
N ARG A 466 -23.37 24.38 -1.63
CA ARG A 466 -23.50 25.76 -1.17
C ARG A 466 -24.61 25.84 -0.14
N LEU A 467 -24.31 26.44 1.02
CA LEU A 467 -25.27 26.69 2.09
C LEU A 467 -25.90 28.07 1.90
N SER A 468 -27.22 28.17 1.85
CA SER A 468 -27.92 29.45 1.76
C SER A 468 -29.02 29.51 2.81
N LYS A 469 -29.03 30.53 3.67
CA LYS A 469 -30.02 30.66 4.75
C LYS A 469 -31.42 30.73 4.13
N TYR A 470 -32.40 30.07 4.75
CA TYR A 470 -33.78 30.26 4.34
C TYR A 470 -34.11 31.75 4.54
N PHE A 471 -34.58 32.43 3.48
CA PHE A 471 -35.10 33.78 3.62
C PHE A 471 -36.28 33.72 4.61
N GLU A 472 -36.14 34.39 5.76
CA GLU A 472 -37.29 34.71 6.60
C GLU A 472 -38.26 35.53 5.74
N ARG A 473 -39.48 35.03 5.58
CA ARG A 473 -40.57 35.75 4.92
C ARG A 473 -41.23 36.73 5.86
#